data_AF-A0A661TIL6-F1
#
_entry.id   AF-A0A661TIL6-F1
#
_cell.length_a   1.000
_cell.length_b   1.000
_cell.length_c   1.000
_cell.angle_alpha   90.00
_cell.angle_beta   90.00
_cell.angle_gamma   90.00
#
_symmetry.space_group_name_H-M   'P 1'
#
loop_
_entity.id
_entity.type
_entity.pdbx_description
1 polymer ?
#
loop_
_entity_poly.entity_id
_entity_poly.type
_entity_poly.pdbx_seq_one_letter_code
_entity_poly.pdbx_strand_id
1 'polypeptide(L)'
;MQALVKPNFQKNFKGDAMLTEFFDFKAFPASVKNGFIFLAAGWAWHFFSLYRYFYQGEIPGRQVIICIAILFLTARGLSWARVLCILCNILIVLIYIFLATSFLLHSRMQLGLIALVNIVLFSLSTYFFILRESSIFFRAGNRNRAGTGNDRHKDAGQR
;
A
#
# COMPACT_ATOMS: atom_id res chain seq x y z
N MET A 1 -10.79 23.10 55.45
CA MET A 1 -11.36 23.45 54.13
C MET A 1 -10.39 22.97 53.05
N GLN A 2 -10.59 21.76 52.54
CA GLN A 2 -9.77 21.17 51.47
C GLN A 2 -10.43 21.50 50.13
N ALA A 3 -9.76 22.31 49.31
CA ALA A 3 -10.16 22.56 47.93
C ALA A 3 -9.52 21.49 47.03
N LEU A 4 -10.35 20.56 46.57
CA LEU A 4 -10.04 19.51 45.60
C LEU A 4 -9.66 20.14 44.25
N VAL A 5 -8.35 20.20 43.98
CA VAL A 5 -7.81 20.48 42.65
C VAL A 5 -8.03 19.23 41.78
N LYS A 6 -9.00 19.29 40.85
CA LYS A 6 -9.10 18.33 39.75
C LYS A 6 -8.18 18.78 38.61
N PRO A 7 -7.13 18.01 38.26
CA PRO A 7 -6.35 18.30 37.06
C PRO A 7 -7.18 17.99 35.81
N ASN A 8 -7.28 19.01 34.97
CA ASN A 8 -7.95 19.01 33.68
C ASN A 8 -7.15 18.13 32.70
N PHE A 9 -7.39 16.81 32.75
CA PHE A 9 -6.77 15.83 31.85
C PHE A 9 -7.60 15.71 30.56
N GLN A 10 -7.69 16.81 29.81
CA GLN A 10 -8.27 16.83 28.47
C GLN A 10 -7.19 17.18 27.42
N LYS A 11 -6.05 16.47 27.47
CA LYS A 11 -5.18 16.29 26.30
C LYS A 11 -5.59 15.02 25.58
N ASN A 12 -6.84 14.96 25.12
CA ASN A 12 -7.28 13.90 24.22
C ASN A 12 -7.37 14.45 22.80
N PHE A 13 -6.61 13.79 21.93
CA PHE A 13 -6.98 13.50 20.55
C PHE A 13 -6.92 14.67 19.55
N LYS A 14 -5.70 15.14 19.29
CA LYS A 14 -5.36 15.83 18.02
C LYS A 14 -4.71 14.92 16.98
N GLY A 15 -4.38 13.67 17.34
CA GLY A 15 -3.84 12.66 16.42
C GLY A 15 -4.90 12.08 15.48
N ASP A 16 -6.13 11.96 15.95
CA ASP A 16 -7.21 11.29 15.23
C ASP A 16 -7.76 12.11 14.08
N ALA A 17 -7.86 13.44 14.26
CA ALA A 17 -8.27 14.33 13.17
C ALA A 17 -7.24 14.33 12.02
N MET A 18 -5.95 14.23 12.33
CA MET A 18 -4.90 14.23 11.32
C MET A 18 -4.92 12.92 10.49
N LEU A 19 -5.10 11.76 11.12
CA LEU A 19 -5.15 10.48 10.38
C LEU A 19 -6.43 10.33 9.54
N THR A 20 -7.55 10.89 10.00
CA THR A 20 -8.85 10.75 9.33
C THR A 20 -8.97 11.64 8.08
N GLU A 21 -8.27 12.77 8.03
CA GLU A 21 -8.25 13.66 6.85
C GLU A 21 -7.36 13.12 5.71
N PHE A 22 -6.35 12.29 6.03
CA PHE A 22 -5.42 11.76 5.02
C PHE A 22 -5.96 10.58 4.20
N PHE A 23 -7.03 9.95 4.65
CA PHE A 23 -7.58 8.75 4.03
C PHE A 23 -9.10 8.83 3.93
N ASP A 24 -9.61 9.67 3.03
CA ASP A 24 -11.02 9.59 2.66
C ASP A 24 -11.24 8.34 1.77
N PHE A 25 -11.21 7.17 2.41
CA PHE A 25 -11.41 5.88 1.78
C PHE A 25 -12.78 5.79 1.10
N LYS A 26 -13.73 6.66 1.44
CA LYS A 26 -15.04 6.72 0.80
C LYS A 26 -14.95 7.30 -0.61
N ALA A 27 -14.04 8.26 -0.85
CA ALA A 27 -13.86 8.94 -2.13
C ALA A 27 -13.18 8.10 -3.23
N PHE A 28 -12.54 6.97 -2.90
CA PHE A 28 -11.93 6.12 -3.93
C PHE A 28 -12.99 5.37 -4.77
N PRO A 29 -12.74 5.16 -6.07
CA PRO A 29 -13.55 4.24 -6.87
C PRO A 29 -13.38 2.80 -6.34
N ALA A 30 -14.43 1.99 -6.45
CA ALA A 30 -14.46 0.62 -5.92
C ALA A 30 -13.27 -0.22 -6.41
N SER A 31 -12.88 -0.05 -7.67
CA SER A 31 -11.71 -0.71 -8.29
C SER A 31 -10.40 -0.44 -7.54
N VAL A 32 -10.16 0.80 -7.08
CA VAL A 32 -8.95 1.15 -6.32
C VAL A 32 -9.01 0.59 -4.91
N LYS A 33 -10.19 0.60 -4.27
CA LYS A 33 -10.38 -0.01 -2.94
C LYS A 33 -10.09 -1.51 -2.98
N ASN A 34 -10.65 -2.21 -3.95
CA ASN A 34 -10.42 -3.64 -4.14
C ASN A 34 -8.95 -3.93 -4.41
N GLY A 35 -8.30 -3.16 -5.30
CA GLY A 35 -6.87 -3.29 -5.56
C GLY A 35 -6.00 -3.11 -4.30
N PHE A 36 -6.36 -2.16 -3.44
CA PHE A 36 -5.67 -1.91 -2.17
C PHE A 36 -5.93 -3.02 -1.14
N ILE A 37 -7.15 -3.54 -1.07
CA ILE A 37 -7.48 -4.68 -0.19
C ILE A 37 -6.68 -5.92 -0.61
N PHE A 38 -6.65 -6.25 -1.90
CA PHE A 38 -5.84 -7.37 -2.40
C PHE A 38 -4.35 -7.14 -2.21
N LEU A 39 -3.87 -5.90 -2.34
CA LEU A 39 -2.47 -5.56 -2.06
C LEU A 39 -2.12 -5.80 -0.60
N ALA A 40 -2.93 -5.26 0.32
CA ALA A 40 -2.73 -5.42 1.76
C ALA A 40 -2.83 -6.90 2.18
N ALA A 41 -3.81 -7.64 1.65
CA ALA A 41 -3.95 -9.07 1.87
C ALA A 41 -2.76 -9.87 1.32
N GLY A 42 -2.27 -9.51 0.12
CA GLY A 42 -1.07 -10.09 -0.48
C GLY A 42 0.18 -9.89 0.38
N TRP A 43 0.40 -8.66 0.87
CA TRP A 43 1.52 -8.37 1.77
C TRP A 43 1.39 -9.05 3.13
N ALA A 44 0.19 -9.09 3.72
CA ALA A 44 -0.06 -9.78 4.98
C ALA A 44 0.22 -11.29 4.83
N TRP A 45 -0.27 -11.91 3.75
CA TRP A 45 -0.03 -13.31 3.44
C TRP A 45 1.44 -13.59 3.12
N HIS A 46 2.11 -12.68 2.41
CA HIS A 46 3.54 -12.74 2.13
C HIS A 46 4.37 -12.78 3.43
N PHE A 47 4.14 -11.83 4.34
CA PHE A 47 4.85 -11.79 5.63
C PHE A 47 4.51 -12.99 6.52
N PHE A 48 3.25 -13.41 6.55
CA PHE A 48 2.85 -14.64 7.24
C PHE A 48 3.60 -15.87 6.70
N SER A 49 3.65 -15.99 5.37
CA SER A 49 4.35 -17.09 4.69
C SER A 49 5.85 -17.07 5.00
N LEU A 50 6.49 -15.90 4.92
CA LEU A 50 7.91 -15.72 5.23
C LEU A 50 8.24 -16.08 6.67
N TYR A 51 7.47 -15.53 7.61
CA TYR A 51 7.65 -15.75 9.05
C TYR A 51 7.55 -17.23 9.40
N ARG A 52 6.50 -17.90 8.89
CA ARG A 52 6.19 -19.28 9.29
C ARG A 52 7.05 -20.34 8.59
N TYR A 53 7.40 -20.14 7.32
CA TYR A 53 7.96 -21.19 6.47
C TYR A 53 9.38 -20.95 5.97
N PHE A 54 9.84 -19.69 5.89
CA PHE A 54 11.13 -19.37 5.26
C PHE A 54 12.20 -18.87 6.24
N TYR A 55 11.86 -17.97 7.17
CA TYR A 55 12.85 -17.24 7.97
C TYR A 55 12.88 -17.58 9.47
N GLN A 56 12.29 -18.71 9.88
CA GLN A 56 12.32 -19.19 11.28
C GLN A 56 11.97 -18.11 12.34
N GLY A 57 11.16 -17.12 11.98
CA GLY A 57 10.72 -16.05 12.89
C GLY A 57 11.34 -14.67 12.67
N GLU A 58 12.32 -14.49 11.78
CA GLU A 58 12.87 -13.16 11.48
C GLU A 58 12.16 -12.51 10.29
N ILE A 59 11.65 -11.29 10.50
CA ILE A 59 11.02 -10.50 9.42
C ILE A 59 12.05 -9.52 8.86
N PRO A 60 12.38 -9.57 7.56
CA PRO A 60 13.32 -8.63 6.96
C PRO A 60 12.71 -7.21 6.98
N GLY A 61 13.17 -6.37 7.91
CA GLY A 61 12.63 -5.02 8.12
C GLY A 61 12.64 -4.15 6.86
N ARG A 62 13.59 -4.40 5.94
CA ARG A 62 13.63 -3.72 4.62
C ARG A 62 12.36 -3.94 3.81
N GLN A 63 11.77 -5.14 3.82
CA GLN A 63 10.53 -5.44 3.09
C GLN A 63 9.32 -4.79 3.74
N VAL A 64 9.29 -4.70 5.07
CA VAL A 64 8.22 -4.00 5.81
C VAL A 64 8.22 -2.51 5.45
N ILE A 65 9.39 -1.88 5.39
CA ILE A 65 9.53 -0.48 4.96
C ILE A 65 9.02 -0.29 3.53
N ILE A 66 9.37 -1.20 2.62
CA ILE A 66 8.90 -1.16 1.22
C ILE A 66 7.37 -1.30 1.16
N CYS A 67 6.78 -2.23 1.92
CA CYS A 67 5.32 -2.40 1.99
C CYS A 67 4.62 -1.12 2.45
N ILE A 68 5.06 -0.55 3.58
CA ILE A 68 4.48 0.68 4.12
C ILE A 68 4.63 1.84 3.13
N ALA A 69 5.80 1.98 2.50
CA ALA A 69 6.05 3.01 1.51
C ALA A 69 5.13 2.86 0.29
N ILE A 70 4.94 1.64 -0.24
CA ILE A 70 4.07 1.39 -1.39
C ILE A 70 2.60 1.68 -1.03
N LEU A 71 2.12 1.22 0.13
CA LEU A 71 0.74 1.47 0.57
C LEU A 71 0.51 2.98 0.74
N PHE A 72 1.45 3.68 1.36
CA PHE A 72 1.35 5.13 1.58
C PHE A 72 1.39 5.93 0.27
N LEU A 73 2.33 5.63 -0.62
CA LEU A 73 2.48 6.33 -1.91
C LEU A 73 1.29 6.07 -2.83
N THR A 74 0.76 4.84 -2.82
CA THR A 74 -0.42 4.46 -3.60
C THR A 74 -1.67 5.15 -3.07
N ALA A 75 -1.85 5.23 -1.74
CA ALA A 75 -2.95 5.96 -1.12
C ALA A 75 -2.93 7.47 -1.46
N ARG A 76 -1.73 8.05 -1.66
CA ARG A 76 -1.59 9.45 -2.05
C ARG A 76 -1.99 9.77 -3.50
N GLY A 77 -2.45 8.79 -4.28
CA GLY A 77 -2.98 9.03 -5.62
C GLY A 77 -1.91 9.47 -6.62
N LEU A 78 -0.63 9.18 -6.38
CA LEU A 78 0.46 9.52 -7.29
C LEU A 78 0.46 8.56 -8.49
N SER A 79 0.37 9.08 -9.71
CA SER A 79 0.34 8.27 -10.94
C SER A 79 1.60 7.42 -11.12
N TRP A 80 2.76 7.93 -10.68
CA TRP A 80 4.04 7.22 -10.70
C TRP A 80 4.11 6.11 -9.65
N ALA A 81 3.48 6.31 -8.48
CA ALA A 81 3.44 5.29 -7.42
C ALA A 81 2.67 4.05 -7.87
N ARG A 82 1.62 4.23 -8.68
CA ARG A 82 0.89 3.12 -9.29
C ARG A 82 1.79 2.25 -10.17
N VAL A 83 2.63 2.88 -11.00
CA VAL A 83 3.57 2.14 -11.88
C VAL A 83 4.59 1.38 -11.04
N LEU A 84 5.14 2.02 -9.99
CA LEU A 84 6.08 1.38 -9.07
C LEU A 84 5.44 0.19 -8.34
N CYS A 85 4.18 0.33 -7.89
CA CYS A 85 3.43 -0.73 -7.24
C CYS A 85 3.19 -1.92 -8.19
N ILE A 86 2.77 -1.66 -9.43
CA ILE A 86 2.58 -2.69 -10.46
C ILE A 86 3.90 -3.43 -10.72
N LEU A 87 5.00 -2.68 -10.90
CA LEU A 87 6.31 -3.27 -11.15
C LEU A 87 6.79 -4.13 -9.97
N CYS A 88 6.57 -3.66 -8.73
CA CYS A 88 6.89 -4.43 -7.54
C CYS A 88 6.05 -5.71 -7.43
N ASN A 89 4.74 -5.62 -7.67
CA ASN A 89 3.86 -6.79 -7.68
C ASN A 89 4.28 -7.82 -8.74
N ILE A 90 4.62 -7.36 -9.96
CA ILE A 90 5.11 -8.25 -11.03
C ILE A 90 6.40 -8.96 -10.62
N LEU A 91 7.35 -8.23 -10.02
CA LEU A 91 8.60 -8.83 -9.56
C LEU A 91 8.35 -9.89 -8.48
N ILE A 92 7.46 -9.60 -7.51
CA ILE A 92 7.05 -10.55 -6.47
C ILE A 92 6.41 -11.79 -7.11
N VAL A 93 5.49 -11.61 -8.07
CA VAL A 93 4.85 -12.72 -8.78
C VAL A 93 5.89 -13.60 -9.50
N LEU A 94 6.86 -13.00 -10.19
CA LEU A 94 7.93 -13.76 -10.86
C LEU A 94 8.77 -14.58 -9.88
N ILE A 95 9.14 -14.00 -8.74
CA ILE A 95 9.86 -14.71 -7.67
C ILE A 95 9.03 -15.88 -7.15
N TYR A 96 7.72 -15.67 -6.92
CA TYR A 96 6.84 -16.72 -6.43
C TYR A 96 6.54 -17.80 -7.47
N ILE A 97 6.47 -17.47 -8.77
CA ILE A 97 6.36 -18.48 -9.84
C ILE A 97 7.60 -19.38 -9.81
N PHE A 98 8.78 -18.79 -9.73
CA PHE A 98 10.03 -19.54 -9.62
C PHE A 98 10.08 -20.42 -8.36
N LEU A 99 9.63 -19.91 -7.21
CA LEU A 99 9.51 -20.70 -5.98
C LEU A 99 8.47 -21.81 -6.09
N ALA A 100 7.29 -21.52 -6.66
CA ALA A 100 6.22 -22.50 -6.83
C ALA A 100 6.66 -23.65 -7.73
N THR A 101 7.27 -23.37 -8.87
CA THR A 101 7.80 -24.41 -9.77
C THR A 101 8.90 -25.22 -9.09
N SER A 102 9.83 -24.56 -8.38
CA SER A 102 10.88 -25.24 -7.63
C SER A 102 10.31 -26.18 -6.57
N PHE A 103 9.31 -25.75 -5.78
CA PHE A 103 8.72 -26.58 -4.73
C PHE A 103 7.86 -27.73 -5.26
N LEU A 104 7.14 -27.51 -6.36
CA LEU A 104 6.34 -28.55 -7.01
C LEU A 104 7.24 -29.65 -7.60
N LEU A 105 8.38 -29.28 -8.18
CA LEU A 105 9.37 -30.25 -8.69
C LEU A 105 10.00 -31.09 -7.56
N HIS A 106 10.21 -30.51 -6.38
CA HIS A 106 10.78 -31.21 -5.22
C HIS A 106 9.71 -31.89 -4.33
N SER A 107 8.50 -32.11 -4.86
CA SER A 107 7.38 -32.77 -4.15
C SER A 107 6.93 -32.09 -2.85
N ARG A 108 7.24 -30.80 -2.65
CA ARG A 108 6.80 -30.00 -1.49
C ARG A 108 5.51 -29.26 -1.81
N MET A 109 4.42 -30.00 -2.01
CA MET A 109 3.14 -29.44 -2.47
C MET A 109 2.59 -28.32 -1.57
N GLN A 110 2.75 -28.41 -0.25
CA GLN A 110 2.27 -27.39 0.69
C GLN A 110 2.90 -26.00 0.42
N LEU A 111 4.23 -25.96 0.23
CA LEU A 111 4.94 -24.70 -0.05
C LEU A 111 4.59 -24.15 -1.44
N GLY A 112 4.40 -25.04 -2.42
CA GLY A 112 3.92 -24.67 -3.76
C GLY A 112 2.53 -24.02 -3.73
N LEU A 113 1.59 -24.57 -2.95
CA LEU A 113 0.26 -23.98 -2.80
C LEU A 113 0.29 -22.61 -2.11
N ILE A 114 1.11 -22.45 -1.06
CA ILE A 114 1.28 -21.16 -0.38
C ILE A 114 1.85 -20.10 -1.35
N ALA A 115 2.81 -20.51 -2.20
CA ALA A 115 3.35 -19.65 -3.24
C ALA A 115 2.28 -19.27 -4.29
N LEU A 116 1.42 -20.21 -4.70
CA LEU A 116 0.31 -19.95 -5.61
C LEU A 116 -0.70 -18.94 -5.06
N VAL A 117 -1.02 -19.00 -3.76
CA VAL A 117 -1.91 -18.00 -3.13
C VAL A 117 -1.31 -16.60 -3.23
N ASN A 118 -0.01 -16.44 -2.98
CA ASN A 118 0.68 -15.15 -3.17
C ASN A 118 0.61 -14.67 -4.63
N ILE A 119 0.85 -15.57 -5.60
CA ILE A 119 0.74 -15.25 -7.03
C ILE A 119 -0.64 -14.70 -7.34
N VAL A 120 -1.70 -15.37 -6.88
CA VAL A 120 -3.09 -14.97 -7.14
C VAL A 120 -3.39 -13.60 -6.52
N LEU A 121 -3.03 -13.38 -5.25
CA LEU A 121 -3.29 -12.12 -4.55
C LEU A 121 -2.59 -10.92 -5.21
N PHE A 122 -1.30 -11.05 -5.53
CA PHE A 122 -0.55 -9.98 -6.18
C PHE A 122 -0.97 -9.78 -7.65
N SER A 123 -1.38 -10.84 -8.35
CA SER A 123 -1.92 -10.74 -9.71
C SER A 123 -3.27 -10.03 -9.73
N LEU A 124 -4.19 -10.37 -8.81
CA LEU A 124 -5.48 -9.69 -8.67
C LEU A 124 -5.29 -8.22 -8.31
N SER A 125 -4.41 -7.91 -7.37
CA SER A 125 -4.06 -6.53 -7.03
C SER A 125 -3.56 -5.77 -8.26
N THR A 126 -2.63 -6.36 -9.03
CA THR A 126 -2.10 -5.78 -10.26
C THR A 126 -3.18 -5.54 -11.30
N TYR A 127 -4.09 -6.49 -11.49
CA TYR A 127 -5.23 -6.37 -12.40
C TYR A 127 -6.10 -5.15 -12.06
N PHE A 128 -6.46 -4.98 -10.78
CA PHE A 128 -7.24 -3.82 -10.32
C PHE A 128 -6.51 -2.48 -10.50
N PHE A 129 -5.18 -2.44 -10.38
CA PHE A 129 -4.41 -1.22 -10.63
C PHE A 129 -4.18 -0.90 -12.12
N ILE A 130 -4.31 -1.88 -13.01
CA ILE A 130 -4.23 -1.66 -14.46
C ILE A 130 -5.55 -1.11 -15.01
N LEU A 131 -6.69 -1.48 -14.42
CA LEU A 131 -8.02 -1.04 -14.84
C LEU A 131 -8.11 0.47 -15.08
N ARG A 132 -8.73 0.87 -16.19
CA ARG A 132 -8.78 2.25 -16.68
C ARG A 132 -9.41 3.23 -15.68
N GLU A 133 -10.37 2.77 -14.88
CA GLU A 133 -10.98 3.57 -13.81
C GLU A 133 -9.96 4.06 -12.78
N SER A 134 -9.01 3.21 -12.41
CA SER A 134 -7.91 3.62 -11.53
C SER A 134 -7.07 4.70 -12.21
N SER A 135 -6.77 4.55 -13.50
CA SER A 135 -5.93 5.49 -14.25
C SER A 135 -6.50 6.91 -14.26
N ILE A 136 -7.82 7.04 -14.34
CA ILE A 136 -8.51 8.33 -14.35
C ILE A 136 -8.40 9.00 -12.99
N PHE A 137 -8.58 8.25 -11.91
CA PHE A 137 -8.43 8.76 -10.53
C PHE A 137 -7.00 9.26 -10.26
N PHE A 138 -5.99 8.45 -10.58
CA PHE A 138 -4.59 8.83 -10.40
C PHE A 138 -4.19 10.03 -11.28
N ARG A 139 -4.78 10.17 -12.48
CA ARG A 139 -4.55 11.31 -13.37
C ARG A 139 -5.22 12.59 -12.86
N ALA A 140 -6.39 12.49 -12.24
CA ALA A 140 -7.08 13.61 -11.60
C ALA A 140 -6.29 14.14 -10.40
N GLY A 141 -5.78 13.26 -9.54
CA GLY A 141 -4.91 13.65 -8.42
C GLY A 141 -3.63 14.37 -8.86
N ASN A 142 -3.04 13.97 -9.99
CA ASN A 142 -1.83 14.60 -10.52
C ASN A 142 -2.09 16.00 -11.13
N ARG A 143 -3.25 16.22 -11.76
CA ARG A 143 -3.65 17.56 -12.27
C ARG A 143 -3.84 18.57 -11.14
N ASN A 144 -4.49 18.17 -10.06
CA ASN A 144 -4.75 19.08 -8.93
C ASN A 144 -3.47 19.56 -8.27
N ARG A 145 -2.40 18.74 -8.27
CA ARG A 145 -1.08 19.12 -7.76
C ARG A 145 -0.24 19.93 -8.74
N ALA A 146 -0.39 19.69 -10.05
CA ALA A 146 0.31 20.47 -11.07
C ALA A 146 -0.21 21.92 -11.16
N GLY A 147 -1.52 22.14 -10.95
CA GLY A 147 -2.10 23.48 -10.93
C GLY A 147 -1.55 24.37 -9.81
N THR A 148 -1.41 23.84 -8.60
CA THR A 148 -0.91 24.58 -7.42
C THR A 148 0.59 24.95 -7.49
N GLY A 149 1.33 24.38 -8.42
CA GLY A 149 2.74 24.73 -8.68
C GLY A 149 2.90 25.92 -9.62
N ASN A 150 1.95 26.11 -10.56
CA ASN A 150 2.04 27.16 -11.58
C ASN A 150 1.67 28.55 -11.03
N ASP A 151 0.77 28.62 -10.06
CA ASP A 151 0.35 29.90 -9.47
C ASP A 151 1.45 30.52 -8.60
N ARG A 152 2.23 29.69 -7.89
CA ARG A 152 3.37 30.17 -7.08
C ARG A 152 4.54 30.71 -7.89
N HIS A 153 4.68 30.30 -9.15
CA HIS A 153 5.77 30.78 -10.01
C HIS A 153 5.45 32.11 -10.69
N LYS A 154 4.17 32.49 -10.80
CA LYS A 154 3.77 33.79 -11.34
C LYS A 154 3.95 34.92 -10.32
N ASP A 155 3.75 34.64 -9.03
CA ASP A 155 3.92 35.63 -7.96
C ASP A 155 5.39 35.94 -7.63
N ALA A 156 6.33 35.04 -7.96
CA ALA A 156 7.76 35.25 -7.73
C ALA A 156 8.45 36.07 -8.84
N GLY A 157 7.78 36.29 -9.98
CA GLY A 157 8.32 37.06 -11.12
C GLY A 157 7.85 38.51 -11.19
N GLN A 158 7.12 39.00 -10.17
CA GLN A 158 6.58 40.37 -10.10
C GLN A 158 7.19 41.21 -8.97
N ARG A 159 8.34 40.81 -8.42
CA ARG A 159 9.09 41.63 -7.44
C ARG A 159 10.45 42.04 -7.98
#